data_AF-A0A939I5E8-F1
#
_entry.id   AF-A0A939I5E8-F1
#
_cell.length_a   1.000
_cell.length_b   1.000
_cell.length_c   1.000
_cell.angle_alpha   90.00
_cell.angle_beta   90.00
_cell.angle_gamma   90.00
#
_symmetry.space_group_name_H-M   'P 1'
#
loop_
_entity.id
_entity.type
_entity.pdbx_description
1 polymer ?
#
loop_
_entity_poly.entity_id
_entity_poly.type
_entity_poly.pdbx_seq_one_letter_code
_entity_poly.pdbx_strand_id
1 'polypeptide(L)'
;MHDTPDPAVVARWITERREHLGLAEETLARRAAMAPAYLRHLLEAGPAFDPAGFVRIAAALGTTTAELVSGRADAPPGQGGPGPRPRLLGITEAECWDLVGSHGIGRIALPVEPGPVVYPVNYVVDHGSFAYRTGEHAGTAPEEGAEVSFQVDHIDEYLGRGWSVLAIGAAHYVDEPEELERLNGLPGAAPWAGGARPRWVRVSPTEVTGRRLVTG
;
A
#
# COMPACT_ATOMS: atom_id res chain seq x y z
N MET A 1 1.41 13.98 -14.11
CA MET A 1 2.05 13.03 -15.05
C MET A 1 1.30 11.73 -14.88
N HIS A 2 0.37 11.41 -15.78
CA HIS A 2 -0.44 10.18 -15.66
C HIS A 2 0.47 9.00 -15.97
N ASP A 3 0.79 8.22 -14.94
CA ASP A 3 1.53 6.98 -15.08
C ASP A 3 0.71 6.03 -15.95
N THR A 4 1.25 5.68 -17.12
CA THR A 4 0.53 4.79 -18.04
C THR A 4 0.72 3.37 -17.54
N PRO A 5 -0.36 2.62 -17.25
CA PRO A 5 -0.23 1.28 -16.70
C PRO A 5 0.50 0.35 -17.65
N ASP A 6 1.47 -0.40 -17.11
CA ASP A 6 2.29 -1.34 -17.86
C ASP A 6 1.39 -2.35 -18.60
N PRO A 7 1.47 -2.47 -19.94
CA PRO A 7 0.70 -3.43 -20.72
C PRO A 7 0.83 -4.86 -20.22
N ALA A 8 2.03 -5.29 -19.81
CA ALA A 8 2.26 -6.62 -19.27
C ALA A 8 1.50 -6.84 -17.96
N VAL A 9 1.33 -5.77 -17.18
CA VAL A 9 0.56 -5.79 -15.93
C VAL A 9 -0.91 -5.97 -16.21
N VAL A 10 -1.49 -5.28 -17.18
CA VAL A 10 -2.93 -5.45 -17.44
C VAL A 10 -3.22 -6.81 -18.11
N ALA A 11 -2.31 -7.30 -18.96
CA ALA A 11 -2.46 -8.56 -19.69
C ALA A 11 -2.52 -9.79 -18.77
N ARG A 12 -1.63 -9.89 -17.78
CA ARG A 12 -1.64 -11.04 -16.87
C ARG A 12 -2.85 -11.01 -15.92
N TRP A 13 -3.40 -9.85 -15.56
CA TRP A 13 -4.60 -9.73 -14.72
C TRP A 13 -5.80 -10.29 -15.47
N ILE A 14 -5.93 -9.90 -16.75
CA ILE A 14 -6.97 -10.42 -17.63
C ILE A 14 -6.87 -11.94 -17.73
N THR A 15 -5.66 -12.49 -17.76
CA THR A 15 -5.41 -13.93 -17.79
C THR A 15 -5.84 -14.62 -16.49
N GLU A 16 -5.39 -14.12 -15.34
CA GLU A 16 -5.74 -14.66 -14.01
C GLU A 16 -7.24 -14.59 -13.73
N ARG A 17 -7.87 -13.46 -14.04
CA ARG A 17 -9.32 -13.29 -13.89
C ARG A 17 -10.10 -14.24 -14.78
N ARG A 18 -9.65 -14.42 -16.03
CA ARG A 18 -10.23 -15.37 -16.97
C ARG A 18 -10.14 -16.80 -16.43
N GLU A 19 -8.99 -17.21 -15.89
CA GLU A 19 -8.77 -18.54 -15.32
C GLU A 19 -9.64 -18.78 -14.08
N HIS A 20 -9.74 -17.81 -13.17
CA HIS A 20 -10.61 -17.89 -12.00
C HIS A 20 -12.10 -18.08 -12.38
N LEU A 21 -12.54 -17.46 -13.48
CA LEU A 21 -13.90 -17.59 -14.00
C LEU A 21 -14.10 -18.85 -14.86
N GLY A 22 -13.07 -19.68 -15.07
CA GLY A 22 -13.12 -20.84 -15.96
C GLY A 22 -13.41 -20.46 -17.42
N LEU A 23 -13.04 -19.25 -17.83
CA LEU A 23 -13.32 -18.73 -19.18
C LEU A 23 -12.18 -19.08 -20.15
N ALA A 24 -12.49 -19.59 -21.33
CA ALA A 24 -11.49 -19.71 -22.41
C ALA A 24 -11.20 -18.34 -23.05
N GLU A 25 -10.01 -18.13 -23.62
CA GLU A 25 -9.61 -16.88 -24.28
C GLU A 25 -10.57 -16.52 -25.41
N GLU A 26 -10.95 -17.50 -26.22
CA GLU A 26 -11.91 -17.35 -27.32
C GLU A 26 -13.29 -16.94 -26.82
N THR A 27 -13.66 -17.36 -25.61
CA THR A 27 -14.92 -16.98 -24.98
C THR A 27 -14.87 -15.55 -24.44
N LEU A 28 -13.73 -15.13 -23.89
CA LEU A 28 -13.50 -13.75 -23.50
C LEU A 28 -13.56 -12.81 -24.72
N ALA A 29 -12.83 -13.13 -25.79
CA ALA A 29 -12.81 -12.33 -27.02
C ALA A 29 -14.22 -12.15 -27.59
N ARG A 30 -14.98 -13.24 -27.70
CA ARG A 30 -16.37 -13.24 -28.16
C ARG A 30 -17.28 -12.39 -27.26
N ARG A 31 -17.16 -12.50 -25.93
CA ARG A 31 -17.94 -11.68 -24.97
C ARG A 31 -17.59 -10.19 -25.06
N ALA A 32 -16.32 -9.87 -25.32
CA ALA A 32 -15.84 -8.51 -25.53
C ALA A 32 -16.10 -7.98 -26.96
N ALA A 33 -16.85 -8.74 -27.77
CA ALA A 33 -17.19 -8.43 -29.17
C ALA A 33 -15.96 -8.16 -30.06
N MET A 34 -14.92 -8.98 -29.92
CA MET A 34 -13.68 -8.87 -30.69
C MET A 34 -13.15 -10.23 -31.14
N ALA A 35 -12.30 -10.23 -32.18
CA ALA A 35 -11.60 -11.43 -32.62
C ALA A 35 -10.50 -11.84 -31.61
N PRO A 36 -10.22 -13.14 -31.41
CA PRO A 36 -9.15 -13.59 -30.50
C PRO A 36 -7.77 -13.01 -30.85
N ALA A 37 -7.46 -12.88 -32.14
CA ALA A 37 -6.23 -12.23 -32.58
C ALA A 37 -6.15 -10.74 -32.18
N TYR A 38 -7.28 -10.03 -32.21
CA TYR A 38 -7.34 -8.64 -31.77
C TYR A 38 -7.23 -8.52 -30.25
N LEU A 39 -7.85 -9.44 -29.50
CA LEU A 39 -7.67 -9.51 -28.04
C LEU A 39 -6.19 -9.65 -27.69
N ARG A 40 -5.46 -10.61 -28.28
CA ARG A 40 -4.02 -10.78 -28.02
C ARG A 40 -3.21 -9.53 -28.34
N HIS A 41 -3.50 -8.89 -29.46
CA HIS A 41 -2.85 -7.62 -29.82
C HIS A 41 -3.12 -6.51 -28.82
N LEU A 42 -4.36 -6.39 -28.31
CA LEU A 42 -4.70 -5.43 -27.25
C LEU A 42 -3.92 -5.69 -25.97
N LEU A 43 -3.74 -6.96 -25.57
CA LEU A 43 -2.98 -7.32 -24.37
C LEU A 43 -1.48 -6.99 -24.52
N GLU A 44 -0.93 -7.13 -25.72
CA GLU A 44 0.46 -6.75 -26.01
C GLU A 44 0.65 -5.22 -26.06
N ALA A 45 -0.30 -4.49 -26.67
CA ALA A 45 -0.21 -3.04 -26.87
C ALA A 45 -0.62 -2.22 -25.63
N GLY A 46 -1.48 -2.77 -24.78
CA GLY A 46 -1.93 -2.18 -23.52
C GLY A 46 -3.07 -1.16 -23.64
N PRO A 47 -3.54 -0.62 -22.49
CA PRO A 47 -4.78 0.16 -22.41
C PRO A 47 -4.76 1.49 -23.17
N ALA A 48 -3.58 2.08 -23.35
CA ALA A 48 -3.43 3.36 -24.05
C ALA A 48 -3.72 3.26 -25.56
N PHE A 49 -3.56 2.06 -26.14
CA PHE A 49 -3.79 1.83 -27.57
C PHE A 49 -5.27 1.84 -27.95
N ASP A 50 -6.12 1.16 -27.17
CA ASP A 50 -7.58 1.14 -27.36
C ASP A 50 -8.30 1.08 -25.99
N PRO A 51 -8.52 2.23 -25.34
CA PRO A 51 -9.22 2.29 -24.05
C PRO A 51 -10.63 1.69 -24.12
N ALA A 52 -11.32 1.85 -25.26
CA ALA A 52 -12.66 1.29 -25.46
C ALA A 52 -12.63 -0.24 -25.55
N GLY A 53 -11.57 -0.82 -26.12
CA GLY A 53 -11.28 -2.25 -26.10
C GLY A 53 -11.18 -2.80 -24.69
N PHE A 54 -10.42 -2.13 -23.82
CA PHE A 54 -10.29 -2.53 -22.42
C PHE A 54 -11.58 -2.36 -21.61
N VAL A 55 -12.44 -1.39 -21.92
CA VAL A 55 -13.80 -1.31 -21.34
C VAL A 55 -14.64 -2.53 -21.70
N ARG A 56 -14.58 -3.01 -22.95
CA ARG A 56 -15.32 -4.22 -23.37
C ARG A 56 -14.76 -5.49 -22.71
N ILE A 57 -13.45 -5.58 -22.54
CA ILE A 57 -12.80 -6.68 -21.81
C ILE A 57 -13.25 -6.66 -20.33
N ALA A 58 -13.27 -5.48 -19.69
CA ALA A 58 -13.73 -5.32 -18.32
C ALA A 58 -15.16 -5.83 -18.14
N ALA A 59 -16.07 -5.38 -19.01
CA ALA A 59 -17.46 -5.79 -19.00
C ALA A 59 -17.61 -7.32 -19.19
N ALA A 60 -16.84 -7.92 -20.10
CA ALA A 60 -16.86 -9.37 -20.34
C ALA A 60 -16.34 -10.21 -19.16
N LEU A 61 -15.46 -9.65 -18.34
CA LEU A 61 -14.91 -10.24 -17.12
C LEU A 61 -15.70 -9.89 -15.85
N GLY A 62 -16.76 -9.08 -15.96
CA GLY A 62 -17.57 -8.60 -14.84
C GLY A 62 -16.77 -7.74 -13.86
N THR A 63 -15.97 -6.80 -14.37
CA THR A 63 -15.10 -5.89 -13.61
C THR A 63 -15.12 -4.49 -14.24
N THR A 64 -14.40 -3.53 -13.67
CA THR A 64 -14.21 -2.19 -14.24
C THR A 64 -12.83 -2.04 -14.89
N THR A 65 -12.67 -1.08 -15.80
CA THR A 65 -11.35 -0.78 -16.39
C THR A 65 -10.36 -0.27 -15.36
N ALA A 66 -10.85 0.39 -14.30
CA ALA A 66 -10.01 0.76 -13.16
C ALA A 66 -9.43 -0.49 -12.49
N GLU A 67 -10.26 -1.48 -12.16
CA GLU A 67 -9.79 -2.75 -11.57
C GLU A 67 -8.87 -3.57 -12.49
N LEU A 68 -9.07 -3.51 -13.82
CA LEU A 68 -8.13 -4.11 -14.78
C LEU A 68 -6.74 -3.49 -14.70
N VAL A 69 -6.71 -2.17 -14.51
CA VAL A 69 -5.50 -1.35 -14.55
C VAL A 69 -4.81 -1.31 -13.19
N SER A 70 -5.56 -1.33 -12.08
CA SER A 70 -5.07 -1.15 -10.72
C SER A 70 -5.25 -2.37 -9.82
N GLY A 71 -5.84 -3.47 -10.30
CA GLY A 71 -6.20 -4.64 -9.48
C GLY A 71 -7.52 -4.48 -8.71
N ARG A 72 -8.00 -5.57 -8.10
CA ARG A 72 -9.23 -5.57 -7.28
C ARG A 72 -8.93 -4.84 -5.96
N ALA A 73 -9.35 -3.58 -5.85
CA ALA A 73 -9.00 -2.70 -4.73
C ALA A 73 -9.47 -3.21 -3.35
N ASP A 74 -10.50 -4.07 -3.30
CA ASP A 74 -11.17 -4.49 -2.06
C ASP A 74 -10.97 -5.98 -1.68
N ALA A 75 -10.10 -6.72 -2.37
CA ALA A 75 -9.74 -8.06 -1.89
C ALA A 75 -8.88 -7.93 -0.62
N PRO A 76 -9.03 -8.81 0.39
CA PRO A 76 -8.07 -8.87 1.48
C PRO A 76 -6.66 -9.05 0.89
N PRO A 77 -5.65 -8.39 1.44
CA PRO A 77 -4.32 -8.60 0.92
C PRO A 77 -3.81 -10.03 1.15
N GLY A 78 -2.88 -10.49 0.31
CA GLY A 78 -2.28 -11.81 0.35
C GLY A 78 -3.11 -12.93 -0.30
N GLN A 79 -4.06 -12.58 -1.17
CA GLN A 79 -4.88 -13.57 -1.89
C GLN A 79 -4.30 -13.93 -3.27
N GLY A 80 -3.34 -13.13 -3.77
CA GLY A 80 -2.52 -13.48 -4.92
C GLY A 80 -1.57 -14.65 -4.62
N GLY A 81 -1.33 -15.51 -5.62
CA GLY A 81 -0.28 -16.53 -5.54
C GLY A 81 1.12 -15.90 -5.54
N PRO A 82 2.14 -16.54 -4.95
CA PRO A 82 3.49 -16.01 -5.02
C PRO A 82 3.95 -15.90 -6.47
N GLY A 83 4.54 -14.76 -6.85
CA GLY A 83 5.23 -14.63 -8.12
C GLY A 83 6.34 -15.69 -8.25
N PRO A 84 6.81 -16.00 -9.47
CA PRO A 84 7.84 -17.03 -9.65
C PRO A 84 9.09 -16.71 -8.81
N ARG A 85 9.51 -17.70 -8.00
CA ARG A 85 10.74 -17.69 -7.15
C ARG A 85 10.88 -16.43 -6.27
N PRO A 86 9.97 -16.19 -5.32
CA PRO A 86 10.04 -15.02 -4.46
C PRO A 86 11.29 -15.09 -3.57
N ARG A 87 12.02 -13.98 -3.45
CA ARG A 87 13.13 -13.82 -2.49
C ARG A 87 12.87 -12.63 -1.58
N LEU A 88 13.12 -12.82 -0.30
CA LEU A 88 13.03 -11.78 0.71
C LEU A 88 14.44 -11.32 1.06
N LEU A 89 14.77 -10.06 0.75
CA LEU A 89 16.08 -9.48 0.97
C LEU A 89 16.00 -8.45 2.11
N GLY A 90 17.00 -8.41 2.98
CA GLY A 90 17.17 -7.29 3.91
C GLY A 90 17.61 -6.05 3.14
N ILE A 91 17.11 -4.88 3.55
CA ILE A 91 17.52 -3.57 3.00
C ILE A 91 18.18 -2.74 4.09
N THR A 92 18.98 -1.75 3.66
CA THR A 92 19.67 -0.82 4.55
C THR A 92 18.69 0.16 5.21
N GLU A 93 19.08 0.75 6.33
CA GLU A 93 18.27 1.77 7.01
C GLU A 93 17.98 2.99 6.11
N ALA A 94 18.95 3.42 5.30
CA ALA A 94 18.74 4.51 4.34
C ALA A 94 17.64 4.16 3.32
N GLU A 95 17.67 2.94 2.77
CA GLU A 95 16.62 2.46 1.87
C GLU A 95 15.26 2.35 2.57
N CYS A 96 15.23 2.03 3.87
CA CYS A 96 13.98 2.04 4.65
C CYS A 96 13.35 3.43 4.67
N TRP A 97 14.13 4.46 4.98
CA TRP A 97 13.64 5.84 5.03
C TRP A 97 13.23 6.36 3.64
N ASP A 98 13.98 5.99 2.59
CA ASP A 98 13.61 6.31 1.20
C ASP A 98 12.25 5.71 0.82
N LEU A 99 11.98 4.48 1.25
CA LEU A 99 10.70 3.79 0.99
C LEU A 99 9.53 4.34 1.81
N VAL A 100 9.78 4.67 3.08
CA VAL A 100 8.78 5.25 3.99
C VAL A 100 8.31 6.63 3.51
N GLY A 101 9.22 7.40 2.89
CA GLY A 101 8.91 8.75 2.42
C GLY A 101 8.61 9.73 3.55
N SER A 102 7.94 10.84 3.23
CA SER A 102 7.67 11.93 4.19
C SER A 102 6.36 11.76 4.97
N HIS A 103 5.39 11.01 4.46
CA HIS A 103 4.11 10.77 5.09
C HIS A 103 3.38 9.57 4.48
N GLY A 104 2.40 9.01 5.18
CA GLY A 104 1.61 7.89 4.67
C GLY A 104 0.69 7.30 5.72
N ILE A 105 0.23 6.07 5.48
CA ILE A 105 -0.41 5.24 6.51
C ILE A 105 0.60 4.20 6.97
N GLY A 106 0.75 4.09 8.30
CA GLY A 106 1.47 3.03 8.95
C GLY A 106 0.59 2.33 9.98
N ARG A 107 1.18 1.38 10.71
CA ARG A 107 0.55 0.71 11.84
C ARG A 107 1.43 0.85 13.05
N ILE A 108 0.83 1.24 14.17
CA ILE A 108 1.48 1.24 15.48
C ILE A 108 0.96 0.07 16.30
N ALA A 109 1.85 -0.74 16.86
CA ALA A 109 1.52 -1.76 17.83
C ALA A 109 1.85 -1.24 19.24
N LEU A 110 0.82 -1.14 20.07
CA LEU A 110 0.94 -0.68 21.45
C LEU A 110 1.03 -1.87 22.41
N PRO A 111 1.92 -1.81 23.41
CA PRO A 111 2.11 -2.89 24.39
C PRO A 111 1.02 -2.85 25.47
N VAL A 112 -0.21 -3.21 25.11
CA VAL A 112 -1.35 -3.28 26.06
C VAL A 112 -1.64 -4.72 26.47
N GLU A 113 -2.29 -4.90 27.63
CA GLU A 113 -2.74 -6.21 28.12
C GLU A 113 -4.13 -6.58 27.55
N PRO A 114 -4.44 -7.86 27.28
CA PRO A 114 -3.62 -9.07 27.46
C PRO A 114 -2.67 -9.38 26.29
N GLY A 115 -2.52 -8.46 25.34
CA GLY A 115 -1.68 -8.63 24.16
C GLY A 115 -1.67 -7.38 23.30
N PRO A 116 -0.63 -7.17 22.49
CA PRO A 116 -0.44 -5.92 21.77
C PRO A 116 -1.60 -5.63 20.83
N VAL A 117 -2.01 -4.37 20.77
CA VAL A 117 -3.07 -3.92 19.86
C VAL A 117 -2.45 -3.07 18.76
N VAL A 118 -2.83 -3.38 17.52
CA VAL A 118 -2.30 -2.73 16.32
C VAL A 118 -3.35 -1.78 15.75
N TYR A 119 -2.97 -0.52 15.57
CA TYR A 119 -3.82 0.52 15.00
C TYR A 119 -3.22 1.11 13.72
N PRO A 120 -4.02 1.33 12.67
CA PRO A 120 -3.58 2.14 11.53
C PRO A 120 -3.54 3.62 11.94
N VAL A 121 -2.48 4.32 11.53
CA VAL A 121 -2.32 5.77 11.77
C VAL A 121 -1.76 6.46 10.54
N ASN A 122 -2.22 7.69 10.29
CA ASN A 122 -1.54 8.58 9.34
C ASN A 122 -0.30 9.13 10.02
N TYR A 123 0.86 8.99 9.39
CA TYR A 123 2.12 9.49 9.91
C TYR A 123 2.73 10.54 9.00
N VAL A 124 3.61 11.33 9.60
CA VAL A 124 4.64 12.14 8.93
C VAL A 124 6.01 11.71 9.45
N VAL A 125 7.05 11.92 8.66
CA VAL A 125 8.44 11.73 9.08
C VAL A 125 9.08 13.07 9.34
N ASP A 126 9.70 13.21 10.51
CA ASP A 126 10.43 14.41 10.93
C ASP A 126 11.70 13.98 11.66
N HIS A 127 12.87 14.46 11.22
CA HIS A 127 14.17 14.19 11.85
C HIS A 127 14.46 12.69 12.17
N GLY A 128 14.11 11.77 11.25
CA GLY A 128 14.33 10.34 11.46
C GLY A 128 13.38 9.70 12.50
N SER A 129 12.26 10.36 12.77
CA SER A 129 11.19 9.87 13.65
C SER A 129 9.86 9.84 12.93
N PHE A 130 8.94 9.01 13.42
CA PHE A 130 7.55 9.01 12.97
C PHE A 130 6.72 9.88 13.90
N ALA A 131 5.85 10.73 13.36
CA ALA A 131 4.88 11.46 14.16
C ALA A 131 3.47 11.22 13.63
N TYR A 132 2.49 11.06 14.52
CA TYR A 132 1.10 10.86 14.15
C TYR A 132 0.15 11.57 15.13
N ARG A 133 -1.10 11.78 14.70
CA ARG A 133 -2.12 12.44 15.52
C ARG A 133 -3.05 11.44 16.20
N THR A 134 -3.33 11.69 17.47
CA THR A 134 -4.24 10.89 18.31
C THR A 134 -5.21 11.79 19.09
N GLY A 135 -6.29 11.18 19.60
CA GLY A 135 -7.15 11.79 20.62
C GLY A 135 -6.67 11.41 22.01
N GLU A 136 -6.95 12.24 23.03
CA GLU A 136 -6.47 12.03 24.42
C GLU A 136 -6.95 10.71 25.04
N HIS A 137 -8.09 10.18 24.60
CA HIS A 137 -8.67 8.92 25.09
C HIS A 137 -8.85 7.90 23.96
N ALA A 138 -8.14 8.09 22.84
CA ALA A 138 -8.20 7.15 21.73
C ALA A 138 -7.33 5.93 22.03
N GLY A 139 -7.71 4.75 21.54
CA GLY A 139 -6.88 3.55 21.66
C GLY A 139 -5.48 3.69 21.04
N THR A 140 -5.28 4.69 20.17
CA THR A 140 -3.99 5.04 19.57
C THR A 140 -3.08 5.90 20.47
N ALA A 141 -3.52 6.27 21.67
CA ALA A 141 -2.74 7.05 22.64
C ALA A 141 -1.88 6.09 23.49
N PRO A 142 -0.54 6.14 23.38
CA PRO A 142 0.36 5.31 24.18
C PRO A 142 0.52 5.87 25.60
N GLU A 143 1.06 5.06 26.51
CA GLU A 143 1.68 5.61 27.73
C GLU A 143 2.93 6.41 27.35
N GLU A 144 3.21 7.49 28.08
CA GLU A 144 4.38 8.35 27.84
C GLU A 144 5.67 7.54 28.01
N GLY A 145 6.49 7.48 26.97
CA GLY A 145 7.74 6.70 26.93
C GLY A 145 7.55 5.20 26.69
N ALA A 146 6.36 4.74 26.30
CA ALA A 146 6.14 3.33 25.98
C ALA A 146 6.99 2.89 24.77
N GLU A 147 7.61 1.72 24.87
CA GLU A 147 8.27 1.07 23.75
C GLU A 147 7.22 0.49 22.79
N VAL A 148 7.18 1.01 21.57
CA VAL A 148 6.21 0.62 20.54
C VAL A 148 6.92 0.07 19.32
N SER A 149 6.19 -0.69 18.49
CA SER A 149 6.64 -0.97 17.13
C SER A 149 5.78 -0.23 16.13
N PHE A 150 6.43 0.32 15.10
CA PHE A 150 5.80 1.03 14.02
C PHE A 150 6.13 0.35 12.70
N GLN A 151 5.15 0.21 11.83
CA GLN A 151 5.28 -0.54 10.59
C GLN A 151 4.71 0.24 9.42
N VAL A 152 5.45 0.25 8.32
CA VAL A 152 4.99 0.72 7.02
C VAL A 152 5.28 -0.38 6.01
N ASP A 153 4.33 -0.67 5.14
CA ASP A 153 4.53 -1.62 4.05
C ASP A 153 3.90 -1.13 2.76
N HIS A 154 4.35 -1.74 1.68
CA HIS A 154 3.65 -1.73 0.42
C HIS A 154 3.85 -3.08 -0.23
N ILE A 155 2.76 -3.77 -0.55
CA ILE A 155 2.78 -5.05 -1.24
C ILE A 155 2.03 -4.88 -2.56
N ASP A 156 2.75 -5.10 -3.65
CA ASP A 156 2.19 -5.29 -4.97
C ASP A 156 1.99 -6.80 -5.16
N GLU A 157 0.82 -7.27 -4.75
CA GLU A 157 0.42 -8.68 -4.89
C GLU A 157 0.44 -9.14 -6.33
N TYR A 158 0.17 -8.22 -7.23
CA TYR A 158 0.11 -8.52 -8.62
C TYR A 158 1.51 -8.87 -9.11
N LEU A 159 2.51 -8.01 -8.94
CA LEU A 159 3.92 -8.28 -9.29
C LEU A 159 4.60 -9.32 -8.38
N GLY A 160 3.95 -9.72 -7.28
CA GLY A 160 4.55 -10.55 -6.24
C GLY A 160 5.75 -9.86 -5.59
N ARG A 161 5.73 -8.51 -5.55
CA ARG A 161 6.81 -7.66 -5.05
C ARG A 161 6.29 -6.82 -3.91
N GLY A 162 7.20 -6.27 -3.13
CA GLY A 162 6.80 -5.39 -2.04
C GLY A 162 7.95 -5.11 -1.11
N TRP A 163 7.66 -4.35 -0.08
CA TRP A 163 8.59 -4.05 0.99
C TRP A 163 7.85 -3.83 2.30
N SER A 164 8.56 -4.02 3.39
CA SER A 164 8.12 -3.63 4.72
C SER A 164 9.28 -3.00 5.48
N VAL A 165 8.96 -1.97 6.26
CA VAL A 165 9.86 -1.31 7.21
C VAL A 165 9.24 -1.47 8.58
N LEU A 166 10.05 -1.90 9.54
CA LEU A 166 9.70 -2.02 10.95
C LEU A 166 10.65 -1.14 11.75
N ALA A 167 10.08 -0.28 12.58
CA ALA A 167 10.79 0.55 13.52
C ALA A 167 10.38 0.19 14.95
N ILE A 168 11.33 0.18 15.87
CA ILE A 168 11.09 -0.01 17.31
C ILE A 168 11.66 1.20 18.03
N GLY A 169 10.90 1.76 18.97
CA GLY A 169 11.39 2.84 19.83
C GLY A 169 10.32 3.42 20.73
N ALA A 170 10.70 4.45 21.48
CA ALA A 170 9.86 5.09 22.47
C ALA A 170 8.85 6.06 21.84
N ALA A 171 7.61 6.02 22.33
CA ALA A 171 6.56 6.96 21.97
C ALA A 171 6.38 8.07 23.02
N HIS A 172 6.41 9.33 22.59
CA HIS A 172 6.30 10.51 23.44
C HIS A 172 5.24 11.48 22.91
N TYR A 173 4.53 12.15 23.80
CA TYR A 173 3.68 13.28 23.43
C TYR A 173 4.54 14.49 23.05
N VAL A 174 4.12 15.17 21.99
CA VAL A 174 4.74 16.43 21.57
C VAL A 174 3.94 17.57 22.18
N ASP A 175 4.55 18.28 23.14
CA ASP A 175 3.95 19.44 23.80
C ASP A 175 4.69 20.75 23.52
N GLU A 176 5.90 20.70 22.94
CA GLU A 176 6.71 21.88 22.64
C GLU A 176 6.07 22.70 21.50
N PRO A 177 5.79 24.01 21.71
CA PRO A 177 5.08 24.83 20.72
C PRO A 177 5.77 24.89 19.35
N GLU A 178 7.11 25.03 19.31
CA GLU A 178 7.87 25.10 18.06
C GLU A 178 7.80 23.78 17.28
N GLU A 179 7.82 22.65 17.99
CA GLU A 179 7.68 21.34 17.36
C GLU A 179 6.25 21.11 16.86
N LEU A 180 5.24 21.51 17.63
CA LEU A 180 3.85 21.46 17.21
C LEU A 180 3.61 22.28 15.94
N GLU A 181 4.12 23.51 15.88
CA GLU A 181 4.03 24.36 14.69
C GLU A 181 4.72 23.70 13.48
N ARG A 182 5.92 23.14 13.68
CA ARG A 182 6.66 22.42 12.63
C ARG A 182 5.86 21.24 12.10
N LEU A 183 5.38 20.36 12.97
CA LEU A 183 4.61 19.17 12.58
C LEU A 183 3.29 19.53 11.89
N ASN A 184 2.60 20.58 12.36
CA ASN A 184 1.38 21.07 11.73
C ASN A 184 1.62 21.66 10.33
N GLY A 185 2.84 22.12 10.04
CA GLY A 185 3.25 22.63 8.73
C GLY A 185 3.66 21.55 7.72
N LEU A 186 3.83 20.30 8.14
CA LEU A 186 4.28 19.23 7.25
C LEU A 186 3.16 18.74 6.30
N PRO A 187 3.50 18.35 5.05
CA PRO A 187 2.58 17.63 4.18
C PRO A 187 2.09 16.35 4.85
N GLY A 188 0.78 16.08 4.82
CA GLY A 188 0.19 14.90 5.45
C GLY A 188 -0.18 15.05 6.93
N ALA A 189 0.03 16.22 7.54
CA ALA A 189 -0.32 16.50 8.95
C ALA A 189 -1.84 16.49 9.25
N ALA A 190 -2.68 16.56 8.22
CA ALA A 190 -4.14 16.49 8.37
C ALA A 190 -4.59 15.01 8.49
N PRO A 191 -5.33 14.65 9.56
CA PRO A 191 -5.84 13.29 9.71
C PRO A 191 -6.88 12.98 8.63
N TRP A 192 -6.80 11.81 7.99
CA TRP A 192 -7.76 11.39 6.96
C TRP A 192 -9.15 11.08 7.53
N ALA A 193 -9.21 10.58 8.77
CA ALA A 193 -10.46 10.36 9.47
C ALA A 193 -10.91 11.66 10.16
N GLY A 194 -12.15 12.08 9.93
CA GLY A 194 -12.75 13.22 10.64
C GLY A 194 -12.78 13.05 12.16
N GLY A 195 -12.79 14.16 12.89
CA GLY A 195 -12.78 14.22 14.36
C GLY A 195 -11.56 14.95 14.92
N ALA A 196 -11.69 15.48 16.14
CA ALA A 196 -10.60 16.19 16.81
C ALA A 196 -9.52 15.20 17.27
N ARG A 197 -8.31 15.34 16.72
CA ARG A 197 -7.10 14.62 17.16
C ARG A 197 -6.03 15.65 17.57
N PRO A 198 -6.20 16.29 18.74
CA PRO A 198 -5.37 17.45 19.10
C PRO A 198 -3.94 17.08 19.45
N ARG A 199 -3.66 15.83 19.82
CA ARG A 199 -2.34 15.40 20.32
C ARG A 199 -1.48 14.85 19.20
N TRP A 200 -0.21 15.25 19.21
CA TRP A 200 0.85 14.64 18.43
C TRP A 200 1.59 13.64 19.30
N VAL A 201 1.90 12.49 18.72
CA VAL A 201 2.77 11.47 19.29
C VAL A 201 3.96 11.30 18.35
N ARG A 202 5.16 11.36 18.89
CA ARG A 202 6.41 11.05 18.20
C ARG A 202 6.90 9.67 18.64
N VAL A 203 7.21 8.82 17.68
CA VAL A 203 7.94 7.56 17.87
C VAL A 203 9.37 7.79 17.41
N SER A 204 10.31 7.74 18.34
CA SER A 204 11.75 7.92 18.10
C SER A 204 12.43 6.56 17.98
N PRO A 205 12.70 6.05 16.77
CA PRO A 205 13.21 4.70 16.60
C PRO A 205 14.63 4.57 17.16
N THR A 206 14.88 3.47 17.87
CA THR A 206 16.22 3.00 18.24
C THR A 206 16.72 1.91 17.28
N GLU A 207 15.79 1.26 16.58
CA GLU A 207 16.07 0.27 15.54
C GLU A 207 15.11 0.47 14.36
N VAL A 208 15.67 0.45 13.14
CA VAL A 208 14.90 0.45 11.88
C VAL A 208 15.42 -0.68 11.00
N THR A 209 14.54 -1.60 10.64
CA THR A 209 14.84 -2.72 9.75
C THR A 209 13.87 -2.74 8.58
N GLY A 210 14.31 -3.28 7.45
CA GLY A 210 13.46 -3.42 6.28
C GLY A 210 13.69 -4.72 5.53
N ARG A 211 12.64 -5.16 4.84
CA ARG A 211 12.68 -6.30 3.94
C ARG A 211 12.05 -5.93 2.61
N ARG A 212 12.63 -6.40 1.51
CA ARG A 212 12.10 -6.24 0.15
C ARG A 212 11.85 -7.61 -0.46
N LEU A 213 10.64 -7.81 -0.96
CA LEU A 213 10.22 -8.97 -1.72
C LEU A 213 10.47 -8.71 -3.21
N VAL A 214 11.30 -9.56 -3.83
CA VAL A 214 11.63 -9.51 -5.25
C VAL A 214 11.27 -10.83 -5.95
N THR A 215 10.85 -10.72 -7.20
CA THR A 215 10.59 -11.84 -8.13
C THR A 215 11.65 -11.84 -9.23
N GLY A 216 12.10 -13.02 -9.66
CA GLY A 216 13.18 -13.16 -10.65
C GLY A 216 13.13 -14.44 -11.46
#